data_AF-A0A8J3VL11-F1
#
_entry.id   AF-A0A8J3VL11-F1
#
_cell.length_a   1.000
_cell.length_b   1.000
_cell.length_c   1.000
_cell.angle_alpha   90.00
_cell.angle_beta   90.00
_cell.angle_gamma   90.00
#
_symmetry.space_group_name_H-M   'P 1'
#
loop_
_entity.id
_entity.type
_entity.pdbx_description
1 polymer ?
#
loop_
_entity_poly.entity_id
_entity_poly.type
_entity_poly.pdbx_seq_one_letter_code
_entity_poly.pdbx_strand_id
1 'polypeptide(L)' 'MVKVLKGLAEFNGETLGELLEKIVLHSFEPVPGDEGESSASPHSKRQLAAAKDLMRIYGMNLDVHASRGFERDTAETES' A
#
# COMPACT_ATOMS: atom_id res chain seq x y z
N MET A 1 15.02 -8.76 3.75
CA MET A 1 14.04 -7.67 3.99
C MET A 1 12.65 -8.19 4.32
N VAL A 2 12.04 -9.07 3.51
CA VAL A 2 10.68 -9.61 3.76
C VAL A 2 10.51 -10.23 5.15
N LYS A 3 11.51 -10.98 5.67
CA LYS A 3 11.47 -11.53 7.04
C LYS A 3 11.39 -10.44 8.12
N VAL A 4 12.01 -9.28 7.88
CA VAL A 4 11.96 -8.13 8.80
C VAL A 4 10.57 -7.50 8.75
N LEU A 5 10.01 -7.31 7.55
CA LEU A 5 8.64 -6.80 7.37
C LEU A 5 7.61 -7.75 8.01
N LYS A 6 7.79 -9.06 7.89
CA LYS A 6 6.93 -10.04 8.56
C LYS A 6 6.97 -9.88 10.09
N GLY A 7 8.16 -9.78 10.67
CA GLY A 7 8.29 -9.55 12.11
C GLY A 7 7.70 -8.22 12.56
N LEU A 8 7.80 -7.17 11.74
CA LEU A 8 7.19 -5.87 12.03
C LEU A 8 5.66 -5.92 11.95
N ALA A 9 5.11 -6.62 10.95
CA ALA A 9 3.67 -6.83 10.84
C ALA A 9 3.12 -7.60 12.05
N GLU A 10 3.78 -8.69 12.45
CA GLU A 10 3.44 -9.45 13.65
C GLU A 10 3.52 -8.61 14.92
N PHE A 11 4.55 -7.76 15.05
CA PHE A 11 4.69 -6.82 16.17
C PHE A 11 3.55 -5.79 16.22
N ASN A 12 3.09 -5.32 15.07
CA ASN A 12 2.01 -4.35 14.93
C ASN A 12 0.59 -4.97 15.03
N GLY A 13 0.48 -6.30 15.08
CA GLY A 13 -0.81 -6.99 15.06
C GLY A 13 -1.53 -6.91 13.70
N GLU A 14 -0.78 -6.76 12.61
CA GLU A 14 -1.28 -6.75 11.24
C GLU A 14 -0.67 -7.90 10.41
N THR A 15 -1.31 -8.24 9.31
CA THR A 15 -0.77 -9.19 8.34
C THR A 15 0.37 -8.56 7.54
N LEU A 16 1.27 -9.41 7.01
CA LEU A 16 2.31 -8.93 6.09
C LEU A 16 1.71 -8.22 4.87
N GLY A 17 0.55 -8.66 4.40
CA GLY A 17 -0.17 -8.02 3.28
C GLY A 17 -0.58 -6.60 3.62
N GLU A 18 -1.23 -6.38 4.77
CA GLU A 18 -1.64 -5.05 5.24
C GLU A 18 -0.47 -4.09 5.40
N LEU A 19 0.65 -4.55 5.98
CA LEU A 19 1.85 -3.72 6.11
C LEU A 19 2.44 -3.36 4.74
N LEU A 20 2.53 -4.33 3.82
CA LEU A 20 3.05 -4.08 2.47
C LEU A 20 2.17 -3.11 1.70
N GLU A 21 0.85 -3.26 1.81
CA GLU A 21 -0.11 -2.38 1.17
C GLU A 21 0.05 -0.95 1.70
N LYS A 22 0.14 -0.74 3.02
CA LYS A 22 0.41 0.60 3.59
C LYS A 22 1.70 1.22 3.05
N ILE A 23 2.80 0.46 3.05
CA ILE A 23 4.10 0.96 2.56
C ILE A 23 4.04 1.32 1.08
N VAL A 24 3.45 0.43 0.27
CA VAL A 24 3.37 0.62 -1.19
C VAL A 24 2.40 1.74 -1.54
N LEU A 25 1.27 1.88 -0.85
CA LEU A 25 0.33 2.98 -1.07
C LEU A 25 1.00 4.33 -0.83
N HIS A 26 1.75 4.47 0.26
CA HIS A 26 2.48 5.71 0.55
C HIS A 26 3.56 6.03 -0.48
N SER A 27 4.15 5.04 -1.16
CA SER A 27 5.14 5.35 -2.22
C SER A 27 4.50 6.04 -3.43
N PHE A 28 3.18 5.91 -3.62
CA PHE A 28 2.42 6.59 -4.68
C PHE A 28 1.82 7.93 -4.25
N GLU A 29 2.06 8.39 -3.01
CA GLU A 29 1.64 9.72 -2.58
C GLU A 29 2.65 10.77 -3.05
N PRO A 30 2.26 11.71 -3.94
CA PRO A 30 3.18 12.75 -4.37
C PRO A 30 3.46 13.76 -3.27
N VAL A 31 4.73 14.10 -3.09
CA VAL A 31 5.15 15.35 -2.43
C VAL A 31 5.32 16.43 -3.50
N PRO A 32 4.48 17.49 -3.51
CA PRO A 32 4.51 18.51 -4.55
C PRO A 32 5.87 19.21 -4.65
N GLY A 33 6.47 19.18 -5.85
CA GLY A 33 7.77 19.80 -6.12
C GLY A 33 8.97 18.87 -5.88
N ASP A 34 8.73 17.64 -5.45
CA ASP A 34 9.76 16.64 -5.11
C ASP A 34 9.48 15.29 -5.80
N GLU A 35 8.53 15.25 -6.74
CA GLU A 35 8.09 14.03 -7.44
C GLU A 35 9.18 13.43 -8.34
N GLY A 36 9.69 12.27 -7.95
CA GLY A 36 10.75 11.54 -8.61
C GLY A 36 12.15 11.81 -8.05
N GLU A 37 12.27 12.65 -7.03
CA GLU A 37 13.57 13.10 -6.51
C GLU A 37 13.88 12.53 -5.13
N SER A 38 12.90 12.50 -4.20
CA SER A 38 13.10 11.96 -2.85
C SER A 38 12.50 10.58 -2.63
N SER A 39 12.99 9.88 -1.61
CA SER A 39 12.43 8.59 -1.18
C SER A 39 10.97 8.69 -0.70
N ALA A 40 10.52 9.88 -0.28
CA ALA A 40 9.14 10.12 0.14
C ALA A 40 8.20 10.34 -1.06
N SER A 41 8.75 10.67 -2.23
CA SER A 41 8.02 10.88 -3.48
C SER A 41 8.78 10.25 -4.65
N PRO A 42 9.01 8.92 -4.63
CA PRO A 42 9.97 8.26 -5.52
C PRO A 42 9.52 8.16 -6.98
N HIS A 43 8.27 8.55 -7.27
CA HIS A 43 7.67 8.43 -8.60
C HIS A 43 7.48 9.80 -9.25
N SER A 44 7.95 9.93 -10.48
CA SER A 44 7.70 11.12 -11.29
C SER A 44 6.20 11.32 -11.55
N LYS A 45 5.80 12.54 -11.87
CA LYS A 45 4.41 12.89 -12.25
C LYS A 45 3.83 11.96 -13.34
N ARG A 46 4.66 11.55 -14.31
CA ARG A 46 4.25 10.61 -15.36
C ARG A 46 3.99 9.21 -14.83
N GLN A 47 4.83 8.72 -13.92
CA GLN A 47 4.65 7.39 -13.31
C GLN A 47 3.42 7.37 -12.40
N LEU A 48 3.18 8.43 -11.64
CA LEU A 48 1.99 8.58 -10.80
C LEU A 48 0.71 8.59 -11.63
N ALA A 49 0.70 9.30 -12.77
CA ALA A 49 -0.43 9.26 -13.71
C ALA A 49 -0.69 7.84 -14.25
N ALA A 50 0.38 7.14 -14.67
CA ALA A 50 0.27 5.76 -15.14
C ALA A 50 -0.24 4.80 -14.04
N ALA A 51 0.24 4.97 -12.80
CA ALA A 51 -0.21 4.17 -11.67
C ALA A 51 -1.71 4.38 -11.41
N LYS A 52 -2.20 5.62 -11.46
CA LYS A 52 -3.63 5.95 -11.33
C LYS A 52 -4.49 5.28 -12.41
N ASP A 53 -4.03 5.28 -13.66
CA ASP A 53 -4.73 4.61 -14.75
C ASP A 53 -4.74 3.09 -14.59
N LEU A 54 -3.62 2.50 -14.17
CA LEU A 54 -3.53 1.06 -13.91
C LEU A 54 -4.44 0.64 -12.75
N MET A 55 -4.44 1.38 -11.64
CA MET A 55 -5.36 1.13 -10.53
C MET A 55 -6.82 1.15 -10.98
N ARG A 56 -7.20 2.12 -11.83
CA ARG A 56 -8.54 2.17 -12.44
C ARG A 56 -8.83 0.96 -13.33
N ILE A 57 -7.89 0.53 -14.17
CA ILE A 57 -8.04 -0.62 -15.07
C ILE A 57 -8.22 -1.91 -14.27
N TYR A 58 -7.49 -2.08 -13.17
CA TYR A 58 -7.57 -3.25 -12.31
C TYR A 58 -8.71 -3.21 -11.29
N GLY A 59 -9.55 -2.17 -11.30
CA GLY A 59 -10.67 -2.04 -10.37
C GLY A 59 -10.23 -1.80 -8.92
N MET A 60 -9.01 -1.30 -8.70
CA MET A 60 -8.48 -0.98 -7.38
C MET A 60 -9.03 0.37 -6.94
N ASN A 61 -9.97 0.38 -5.99
CA ASN A 61 -10.50 1.61 -5.40
C ASN A 61 -9.65 2.01 -4.18
N LEU A 62 -8.39 2.35 -4.45
CA LEU A 62 -7.42 2.76 -3.44
C LEU A 62 -7.63 4.25 -3.15
N ASP A 63 -8.59 4.55 -2.29
CA ASP A 63 -8.61 5.83 -1.62
C ASP A 63 -7.55 5.76 -0.52
N VAL A 64 -6.44 6.50 -0.68
CA VAL A 64 -5.32 6.58 0.27
C VAL A 64 -5.76 7.05 1.67
N HIS A 65 -6.99 7.56 1.80
CA HIS A 65 -7.62 7.92 3.06
C HIS A 65 -8.78 6.99 3.47
N ALA A 66 -9.12 5.99 2.66
CA ALA A 66 -10.03 4.94 3.07
C ALA A 66 -9.30 3.98 4.01
N SER A 67 -9.28 4.33 5.28
CA SER A 67 -9.22 3.41 6.41
C SER A 67 -10.44 2.47 6.40
N ARG A 68 -10.67 1.73 5.32
CA ARG A 68 -11.66 0.66 5.30
C ARG A 68 -11.02 -0.51 6.00
N GLY A 69 -11.45 -0.72 7.26
CA GLY A 69 -11.12 -1.89 8.03
C GLY A 69 -11.30 -3.13 7.16
N PHE A 70 -10.21 -3.86 6.99
CA PHE A 70 -10.25 -5.21 6.45
C PHE A 70 -11.12 -6.02 7.40
N GLU A 71 -12.37 -6.29 7.00
CA GLU A 71 -13.15 -7.34 7.66
C GLU A 71 -12.35 -8.62 7.49
N ARG A 72 -11.79 -9.10 8.60
CA ARG A 72 -11.15 -10.41 8.65
C ARG A 72 -12.18 -11.42 8.19
N ASP A 73 -11.95 -12.03 7.04
CA ASP A 73 -12.70 -13.21 6.65
C ASP A 73 -12.23 -14.34 7.58
N THR A 74 -12.93 -14.49 8.70
CA THR A 74 -12.71 -15.57 9.67
C THR A 74 -13.33 -16.84 9.12
N ALA A 75 -12.79 -17.32 8.01
CA ALA A 75 -13.20 -18.57 7.39
C ALA A 75 -11.98 -19.49 7.31
N GLU A 76 -11.47 -19.91 8.46
CA GLU A 76 -10.65 -21.11 8.62
C GLU A 76 -10.50 -21.42 10.12
N THR A 77 -11.59 -21.94 10.69
CA THR A 77 -11.53 -22.78 11.89
C THR A 77 -12.38 -23.99 11.58
N GLU A 78 -11.83 -25.18 11.88
CA GLU A 78 -12.45 -26.51 11.91
C GLU A 78 -12.30 -27.36 10.64
N SER A 79 -11.22 -28.15 10.58
CA SER A 79 -11.24 -29.62 10.44
C SER A 79 -9.90 -30.24 10.79
#